data_AF-A0A2R6NN89-F1
#
_entry.id   AF-A0A2R6NN89-F1
#
_cell.length_a   1.000
_cell.length_b   1.000
_cell.length_c   1.000
_cell.angle_alpha   90.00
_cell.angle_beta   90.00
_cell.angle_gamma   90.00
#
_symmetry.space_group_name_H-M   'P 1'
#
loop_
_entity.id
_entity.type
_entity.pdbx_description
1 polymer ?
#
loop_
_entity_poly.entity_id
_entity_poly.type
_entity_poly.pdbx_seq_one_letter_code
_entity_poly.pdbx_strand_id
1 'polypeptide(L)'
;MLPHLGAGAGQAIEDAYLLAKLLSHPQLTNQNVEVGAPFVSIRIKFDMVLQVYDEIRRPRAQSVWEGSIRAGDIYEGYGISGSSPEGMRKDLEGIADFVWEHDLNQDMQQATIRLQQLGIFVNETS
;
A
#
# COMPACT_ATOMS: atom_id res chain seq x y z
N MET A 1 -0.12 2.80 14.63
CA MET A 1 1.05 3.70 14.49
C MET A 1 0.86 4.90 15.39
N LEU A 2 1.94 5.62 15.71
CA LEU A 2 1.86 6.88 16.44
C LEU A 2 1.13 7.95 15.59
N PRO A 3 0.46 8.94 16.22
CA PRO A 3 -0.39 9.89 15.50
C PRO A 3 0.37 11.08 14.90
N HIS A 4 1.71 11.15 15.01
CA HIS A 4 2.50 12.35 14.70
C HIS A 4 2.46 12.80 13.24
N LEU A 5 2.13 11.90 12.30
CA LEU A 5 1.86 12.22 10.90
C LEU A 5 0.35 12.25 10.55
N GLY A 6 -0.54 11.96 11.50
CA GLY A 6 -1.98 11.89 11.26
C GLY A 6 -2.41 10.81 10.25
N ALA A 7 -1.53 9.88 9.89
CA ALA A 7 -1.69 9.01 8.74
C ALA A 7 -2.43 7.69 9.02
N GLY A 8 -2.72 7.37 10.29
CA GLY A 8 -3.22 6.06 10.69
C GLY A 8 -4.51 5.63 9.99
N ALA A 9 -5.52 6.49 9.96
CA ALA A 9 -6.78 6.19 9.28
C ALA A 9 -6.60 6.18 7.74
N GLY A 10 -5.75 7.08 7.22
CA GLY A 10 -5.42 7.12 5.79
C GLY A 10 -4.87 5.79 5.30
N GLN A 11 -3.92 5.19 6.03
CA GLN A 11 -3.36 3.89 5.69
C GLN A 11 -4.41 2.78 5.61
N ALA A 12 -5.38 2.75 6.52
CA ALA A 12 -6.48 1.78 6.46
C ALA A 12 -7.39 2.01 5.23
N ILE A 13 -7.59 3.26 4.82
CA ILE A 13 -8.36 3.61 3.62
C ILE A 13 -7.60 3.19 2.36
N GLU A 14 -6.28 3.41 2.30
CA GLU A 14 -5.42 2.94 1.21
C GLU A 14 -5.49 1.40 1.07
N ASP A 15 -5.43 0.67 2.20
CA ASP A 15 -5.55 -0.79 2.23
C ASP A 15 -6.91 -1.26 1.71
N ALA A 16 -7.99 -0.64 2.20
CA ALA A 16 -9.35 -0.94 1.77
C ALA A 16 -9.56 -0.66 0.28
N TYR A 17 -9.00 0.43 -0.23
CA TYR A 17 -9.05 0.77 -1.65
C TYR A 17 -8.40 -0.31 -2.52
N LEU A 18 -7.16 -0.69 -2.22
CA LEU A 18 -6.43 -1.67 -3.03
C LEU A 18 -7.08 -3.06 -2.94
N LEU A 19 -7.44 -3.53 -1.74
CA LEU A 19 -8.13 -4.80 -1.56
C LEU A 19 -9.46 -4.85 -2.30
N ALA A 20 -10.28 -3.80 -2.18
CA ALA A 20 -11.57 -3.76 -2.86
C ALA A 20 -11.40 -3.83 -4.39
N LYS A 21 -10.39 -3.12 -4.94
CA LYS A 21 -10.08 -3.16 -6.39
C LYS A 21 -9.61 -4.53 -6.83
N LEU A 22 -8.68 -5.16 -6.10
CA LEU A 22 -8.15 -6.48 -6.45
C LEU A 22 -9.20 -7.58 -6.32
N LEU A 23 -9.98 -7.57 -5.24
CA LEU A 23 -10.99 -8.60 -4.96
C LEU A 23 -12.22 -8.49 -5.87
N SER A 24 -12.53 -7.28 -6.37
CA SER A 24 -13.61 -7.08 -7.35
C SER A 24 -13.15 -7.23 -8.81
N HIS A 25 -11.84 -7.44 -9.05
CA HIS A 25 -11.29 -7.47 -10.40
C HIS A 25 -11.96 -8.56 -11.27
N PRO A 26 -12.39 -8.26 -12.51
CA PRO A 26 -13.07 -9.20 -13.40
C PRO A 26 -12.34 -10.53 -13.58
N GLN A 27 -11.01 -10.52 -13.61
CA GLN A 27 -10.23 -11.74 -13.81
C GLN A 27 -10.19 -12.65 -12.57
N LEU A 28 -10.63 -12.15 -11.41
CA LEU A 28 -10.88 -12.93 -10.20
C LEU A 28 -12.36 -13.31 -10.05
N THR A 29 -13.29 -12.41 -10.43
CA THR A 29 -14.74 -12.57 -10.19
C THR A 29 -15.49 -13.25 -11.34
N ASN A 30 -15.11 -13.01 -12.60
CA ASN A 30 -15.79 -13.54 -13.79
C ASN A 30 -15.36 -14.96 -14.19
N GLN A 31 -14.36 -15.55 -13.54
CA GLN A 31 -14.04 -16.96 -13.75
C GLN A 31 -15.04 -17.94 -13.12
N ASN A 32 -16.06 -17.43 -12.43
CA ASN A 32 -17.23 -18.22 -12.02
C ASN A 32 -18.11 -18.68 -13.20
N VAL A 33 -17.77 -18.30 -14.45
CA VAL A 33 -18.56 -18.62 -15.66
C VAL A 33 -17.98 -19.83 -16.43
N GLU A 34 -16.76 -20.30 -16.13
CA GLU A 34 -16.31 -21.61 -16.63
C GLU A 34 -16.98 -22.72 -15.79
N VAL A 35 -18.11 -23.23 -16.30
CA VAL A 35 -18.81 -24.39 -15.75
C VAL A 35 -17.82 -25.56 -15.67
N GLY A 36 -17.30 -25.84 -14.47
CA GLY A 36 -16.37 -26.95 -14.22
C GLY A 36 -14.95 -26.56 -13.79
N ALA A 37 -14.63 -25.28 -13.61
CA ALA A 37 -13.35 -24.89 -13.03
C ALA A 37 -13.18 -25.51 -11.61
N PRO A 38 -12.07 -26.22 -11.31
CA PRO A 38 -11.87 -26.82 -10.00
C PRO A 38 -11.85 -25.77 -8.88
N PHE A 39 -12.53 -26.03 -7.75
CA PHE A 39 -12.51 -25.16 -6.56
C PHE A 39 -11.09 -24.82 -6.07
N VAL A 40 -10.12 -25.71 -6.34
CA VAL A 40 -8.69 -25.51 -6.04
C VAL A 40 -8.11 -24.30 -6.78
N SER A 41 -8.53 -24.04 -8.03
CA SER A 41 -8.01 -22.94 -8.85
C SER A 41 -8.42 -21.56 -8.30
N ILE A 42 -9.65 -21.42 -7.81
CA ILE A 42 -10.15 -20.15 -7.25
C ILE A 42 -9.40 -19.79 -5.97
N ARG A 43 -9.20 -20.77 -5.06
CA ARG A 43 -8.46 -20.55 -3.82
C ARG A 43 -7.02 -20.11 -4.08
N ILE A 44 -6.33 -20.76 -5.02
CA ILE A 44 -4.96 -20.39 -5.38
C ILE A 44 -4.90 -18.94 -5.89
N LYS A 45 -5.84 -18.53 -6.76
CA LYS A 45 -5.87 -17.14 -7.26
C LYS A 45 -6.13 -16.14 -6.14
N PHE A 46 -7.06 -16.44 -5.24
CA PHE A 46 -7.36 -15.60 -4.09
C PHE A 46 -6.14 -15.45 -3.17
N ASP A 47 -5.47 -16.56 -2.82
CA ASP A 47 -4.28 -16.55 -1.98
C ASP A 47 -3.14 -15.74 -2.63
N MET A 48 -2.96 -15.86 -3.95
CA MET A 48 -1.98 -15.09 -4.70
C MET A 48 -2.32 -13.59 -4.73
N VAL A 49 -3.60 -13.22 -4.84
CA VAL A 49 -4.05 -11.82 -4.75
C VAL A 49 -3.74 -11.24 -3.37
N LEU A 50 -4.00 -11.98 -2.29
CA LEU A 50 -3.68 -11.52 -0.93
C LEU A 50 -2.18 -11.41 -0.70
N GLN A 51 -1.39 -12.33 -1.27
CA GLN A 51 0.06 -12.24 -1.22
C GLN A 51 0.57 -10.98 -1.95
N VAL A 52 0.06 -10.68 -3.14
CA VAL A 52 0.47 -9.47 -3.88
C VAL A 52 0.04 -8.20 -3.16
N TYR A 53 -1.16 -8.18 -2.56
CA TYR A 53 -1.57 -7.07 -1.69
C TYR A 53 -0.55 -6.83 -0.57
N ASP A 54 -0.10 -7.89 0.12
CA ASP A 54 0.89 -7.78 1.18
C ASP A 54 2.26 -7.32 0.66
N GLU A 55 2.72 -7.83 -0.48
CA GLU A 55 3.96 -7.41 -1.14
C GLU A 55 4.00 -5.90 -1.42
N ILE A 56 2.86 -5.31 -1.81
CA ILE A 56 2.75 -3.88 -2.14
C ILE A 56 2.53 -3.02 -0.89
N ARG A 57 1.60 -3.41 -0.02
CA ARG A 57 1.14 -2.56 1.08
C ARG A 57 2.01 -2.63 2.32
N ARG A 58 2.67 -3.76 2.59
CA ARG A 58 3.51 -3.90 3.78
C ARG A 58 4.67 -2.90 3.81
N PRO A 59 5.50 -2.75 2.75
CA PRO A 59 6.58 -1.76 2.76
C PRO A 59 6.07 -0.33 2.95
N ARG A 60 4.93 -0.01 2.32
CA ARG A 60 4.27 1.29 2.45
C ARG A 60 3.81 1.57 3.88
N ALA A 61 3.04 0.65 4.49
CA ALA A 61 2.59 0.79 5.87
C ALA A 61 3.76 0.90 6.88
N GLN A 62 4.84 0.15 6.66
CA GLN A 62 6.05 0.24 7.46
C GLN A 62 6.75 1.60 7.32
N SER A 63 6.86 2.13 6.09
CA SER A 63 7.45 3.46 5.87
C SER A 63 6.72 4.58 6.62
N VAL A 64 5.37 4.52 6.66
CA VAL A 64 4.54 5.49 7.39
C VAL A 64 4.67 5.31 8.90
N TRP A 65 4.78 4.06 9.38
CA TRP A 65 5.05 3.77 10.78
C TRP A 65 6.37 4.41 11.24
N GLU A 66 7.45 4.17 10.50
CA GLU A 66 8.76 4.73 10.80
C GLU A 66 8.77 6.26 10.69
N GLY A 67 8.13 6.81 9.66
CA GLY A 67 7.97 8.26 9.52
C GLY A 67 7.21 8.88 10.69
N SER A 68 6.19 8.18 11.22
CA SER A 68 5.42 8.64 12.38
C SER A 68 6.25 8.64 13.66
N ILE A 69 7.18 7.68 13.84
CA ILE A 69 8.15 7.72 14.94
C ILE A 69 9.09 8.89 14.76
N ARG A 70 9.71 9.03 13.59
CA ARG A 70 10.64 10.14 13.30
C ARG A 70 10.01 11.51 13.52
N ALA A 71 8.77 11.69 13.07
CA ALA A 71 8.05 12.95 13.30
C ALA A 71 7.87 13.25 14.79
N GLY A 72 7.52 12.24 15.60
CA GLY A 72 7.45 12.37 17.05
C GLY A 72 8.79 12.77 17.66
N ASP A 73 9.87 12.07 17.29
CA ASP A 73 11.22 12.38 17.78
C ASP A 73 11.62 13.82 17.45
N ILE A 74 11.33 14.29 16.23
CA ILE A 74 11.63 15.68 15.82
C ILE A 74 10.78 16.69 16.61
N TYR A 75 9.49 16.42 16.82
CA TYR A 75 8.63 17.29 17.63
C TYR A 75 9.10 17.41 19.08
N GLU A 76 9.75 16.37 19.61
CA GLU A 76 10.33 16.34 20.96
C GLU A 76 11.79 16.85 21.01
N GLY A 77 12.34 17.32 19.88
CA GLY A 77 13.68 17.91 19.80
C GLY A 77 14.82 16.90 19.67
N TYR A 78 14.53 15.63 19.37
CA TYR A 78 15.51 14.57 19.11
C TYR A 78 15.86 14.41 17.62
N GLY A 79 15.46 15.38 16.79
CA GLY A 79 15.84 15.44 15.37
C GLY A 79 17.36 15.56 15.16
N ILE A 80 17.83 15.10 14.01
CA ILE A 80 19.26 15.10 13.65
C ILE A 80 19.87 16.50 13.56
N SER A 81 19.06 17.53 13.31
CA SER A 81 19.47 18.93 13.25
C SER A 81 19.36 19.64 14.61
N GLY A 82 19.01 18.92 15.67
CA GLY A 82 18.90 19.41 17.05
C GLY A 82 17.58 20.14 17.36
N SER A 83 17.39 20.49 18.64
CA SER A 83 16.14 21.05 19.18
C SER A 83 15.91 22.54 18.94
N SER A 84 16.81 23.21 18.20
CA SER A 84 16.60 24.61 17.81
C SER A 84 15.39 24.75 16.87
N PRO A 85 14.68 25.89 16.86
CA PRO A 85 13.59 26.13 15.91
C PRO A 85 14.00 25.93 14.45
N GLU A 86 15.21 26.35 14.07
CA GLU A 86 15.77 26.19 12.73
C GLU A 86 16.09 24.72 12.42
N GLY A 87 16.64 23.99 13.40
CA GLY A 87 16.92 22.56 13.29
C GLY A 87 15.65 21.73 13.10
N MET A 88 14.64 21.95 13.95
CA MET A 88 13.34 21.31 13.81
C MET A 88 12.66 21.64 12.48
N ARG A 89 12.69 22.91 12.04
CA ARG A 89 12.15 23.30 10.72
C ARG A 89 12.80 22.51 9.60
N LYS A 90 14.13 22.37 9.63
CA LYS A 90 14.89 21.65 8.62
C LYS A 90 14.53 20.16 8.58
N ASP A 91 14.36 19.53 9.74
CA ASP A 91 14.05 18.10 9.82
C ASP A 91 12.57 17.80 9.48
N LEU A 92 11.67 18.77 9.69
CA LEU A 92 10.24 18.65 9.34
C LEU A 92 9.92 19.01 7.88
N GLU A 93 10.84 19.63 7.16
CA GLU A 93 10.62 20.05 5.78
C GLU A 93 10.32 18.83 4.90
N GLY A 94 9.13 18.81 4.29
CA GLY A 94 8.66 17.72 3.42
C GLY A 94 8.36 16.40 4.13
N ILE A 95 8.34 16.35 5.47
CA ILE A 95 8.19 15.10 6.23
C ILE A 95 6.86 14.38 5.93
N ALA A 96 5.83 15.11 5.52
CA ALA A 96 4.51 14.56 5.22
C ALA A 96 4.29 14.27 3.72
N ASP A 97 5.17 14.73 2.84
CA ASP A 97 4.95 14.70 1.38
C ASP A 97 4.81 13.26 0.89
N PHE A 98 5.65 12.35 1.37
CA PHE A 98 5.55 10.92 1.03
C PHE A 98 4.27 10.24 1.56
N VAL A 99 3.56 10.87 2.50
CA VAL A 99 2.24 10.40 2.95
C VAL A 99 1.15 10.94 2.02
N TRP A 100 1.18 12.24 1.73
CA TRP A 100 0.11 12.93 1.01
C TRP A 100 0.17 12.78 -0.51
N GLU A 101 1.36 12.66 -1.07
CA GLU A 101 1.60 12.61 -2.52
C GLU A 101 1.73 11.18 -3.06
N HIS A 102 1.40 10.17 -2.25
CA HIS A 102 1.46 8.76 -2.66
C HIS A 102 0.37 8.44 -3.69
N ASP A 103 0.78 7.95 -4.88
CA ASP A 103 -0.16 7.58 -5.95
C ASP A 103 -0.68 6.15 -5.78
N LEU A 104 -1.92 6.02 -5.28
CA LEU A 104 -2.59 4.72 -5.14
C LEU A 104 -2.89 4.02 -6.47
N ASN A 105 -2.89 4.73 -7.60
CA ASN A 105 -3.02 4.09 -8.90
C ASN A 105 -1.74 3.33 -9.27
N GLN A 106 -0.58 3.80 -8.80
CA GLN A 106 0.68 3.11 -8.98
C GLN A 106 0.68 1.79 -8.19
N ASP A 107 0.16 1.77 -6.96
CA ASP A 107 0.01 0.52 -6.17
C ASP A 107 -0.85 -0.50 -6.93
N MET A 108 -1.97 -0.05 -7.52
CA MET A 108 -2.83 -0.91 -8.33
C MET A 108 -2.14 -1.41 -9.60
N GLN A 109 -1.41 -0.56 -10.32
CA GLN A 109 -0.65 -0.96 -11.50
C GLN A 109 0.42 -1.99 -11.16
N GLN A 110 1.17 -1.77 -10.08
CA GLN A 110 2.20 -2.70 -9.62
C GLN A 110 1.58 -4.05 -9.24
N ALA A 111 0.46 -4.05 -8.51
CA ALA A 111 -0.26 -5.27 -8.17
C ALA A 111 -0.75 -6.03 -9.42
N THR A 112 -1.33 -5.33 -10.41
CA THR A 112 -1.75 -5.95 -11.67
C THR A 112 -0.58 -6.55 -12.44
N ILE A 113 0.52 -5.81 -12.60
CA ILE A 113 1.73 -6.30 -13.27
C ILE A 113 2.27 -7.54 -12.55
N ARG A 114 2.31 -7.51 -11.22
CA ARG A 114 2.79 -8.64 -10.41
C ARG A 114 1.89 -9.87 -10.61
N LEU A 115 0.57 -9.69 -10.61
CA LEU A 115 -0.38 -10.78 -10.86
C LEU A 115 -0.30 -11.32 -12.28
N GLN A 116 0.04 -10.48 -13.27
CA GLN A 116 0.31 -10.93 -14.64
C GLN A 116 1.60 -11.75 -14.74
N GLN A 117 2.67 -11.33 -14.07
CA GLN A 117 3.92 -12.10 -13.98
C GLN A 117 3.72 -13.47 -13.34
N LEU A 118 2.81 -13.57 -12.37
CA LEU A 118 2.44 -14.82 -11.71
C LEU A 118 1.44 -15.67 -12.53
N GLY A 119 1.01 -15.19 -13.70
CA GLY A 119 0.02 -15.88 -14.55
C GLY A 119 -1.40 -15.92 -13.95
N ILE A 120 -1.66 -15.10 -12.93
CA ILE A 120 -2.97 -15.00 -12.27
C ILE A 120 -3.91 -14.13 -13.10
N PHE A 121 -3.39 -13.00 -13.60
CA PHE A 121 -4.04 -12.12 -14.55
C PHE A 121 -3.42 -12.25 -15.95
N VAL A 122 -4.22 -12.04 -16.97
CA VAL A 122 -3.82 -11.94 -18.38
C VAL A 122 -3.75 -10.48 -18.79
N ASN A 123 -2.91 -10.18 -19.78
CA ASN A 123 -2.87 -8.85 -20.40
C ASN A 123 -4.18 -8.61 -21.15
N GLU A 124 -4.79 -7.45 -20.93
CA GLU A 124 -5.88 -6.99 -21.78
C GLU A 124 -5.29 -6.61 -23.14
N THR A 125 -5.46 -7.45 -24.15
CA THR A 125 -5.22 -7.05 -25.54
C THR A 125 -6.26 -5.99 -25.89
N SER A 126 -5.79 -4.75 -26.10
CA SER A 126 -6.59 -3.64 -26.63
C SER A 126 -7.08 -3.92 -28.05
#